data_AF-A0A4P5RWA8-F1
#
_entry.id   AF-A0A4P5RWA8-F1
#
_cell.length_a   1.000
_cell.length_b   1.000
_cell.length_c   1.000
_cell.angle_alpha   90.00
_cell.angle_beta   90.00
_cell.angle_gamma   90.00
#
_symmetry.space_group_name_H-M   'P 1'
#
loop_
_entity.id
_entity.type
_entity.pdbx_description
1 polymer ?
#
loop_
_entity_poly.entity_id
_entity_poly.type
_entity_poly.pdbx_seq_one_letter_code
_entity_poly.pdbx_strand_id
1 'polypeptide(L)' 'MGELDLDAMIERFKQRAAAVKQRPLPPVAGEERQRFIEQANVDFQDYALMAGSTATLVDGILTFTVDLRPSPPTS' A
#
# COMPACT_ATOMS: atom_id res chain seq x y z
N MET A 1 5.32 -14.46 -23.02
CA MET A 1 4.71 -14.30 -21.69
C MET A 1 5.52 -13.21 -21.01
N GLY A 2 4.91 -12.09 -20.62
CA GLY A 2 5.65 -10.97 -20.04
C GLY A 2 6.33 -11.41 -18.74
N GLU A 3 7.59 -11.02 -18.57
CA GLU A 3 8.35 -11.26 -17.34
C GLU A 3 7.65 -10.60 -16.15
N LEU A 4 7.60 -11.31 -15.01
CA LEU A 4 6.99 -10.81 -13.78
C LEU A 4 7.91 -9.77 -13.14
N ASP A 5 7.68 -8.50 -13.44
CA ASP A 5 8.40 -7.38 -12.83
C ASP A 5 7.78 -7.00 -11.48
N LEU A 6 8.28 -7.62 -10.42
CA LEU A 6 7.81 -7.45 -9.04
C LEU A 6 8.22 -6.09 -8.46
N ASP A 7 9.39 -5.58 -8.84
CA ASP A 7 9.88 -4.27 -8.38
C ASP A 7 9.02 -3.15 -8.94
N ALA A 8 8.72 -3.19 -10.25
CA ALA A 8 7.78 -2.25 -10.85
C ALA A 8 6.38 -2.39 -10.25
N MET A 9 5.98 -3.59 -9.83
CA MET A 9 4.71 -3.78 -9.12
C MET A 9 4.70 -3.06 -7.77
N ILE A 10 5.72 -3.29 -6.94
CA ILE A 10 5.88 -2.63 -5.63
C ILE A 10 5.91 -1.11 -5.81
N GLU A 11 6.61 -0.61 -6.83
CA GLU A 11 6.68 0.82 -7.12
C GLU A 11 5.30 1.41 -7.48
N ARG A 12 4.48 0.71 -8.27
CA ARG A 12 3.09 1.12 -8.51
C ARG A 12 2.27 1.18 -7.22
N PHE A 13 2.51 0.31 -6.24
CA PHE A 13 1.81 0.37 -4.95
C PHE A 13 2.26 1.56 -4.09
N LYS A 14 3.56 1.92 -4.10
CA LYS A 14 4.04 3.16 -3.47
C LYS A 14 3.35 4.39 -4.05
N GLN A 15 3.23 4.45 -5.39
CA GLN A 15 2.55 5.54 -6.07
C GLN A 15 1.06 5.62 -5.69
N ARG A 16 0.36 4.48 -5.57
CA ARG A 16 -1.04 4.46 -5.10
C ARG A 16 -1.18 4.93 -3.66
N ALA A 17 -0.31 4.48 -2.76
CA ALA A 17 -0.30 4.94 -1.37
C ALA A 17 -0.11 6.47 -1.28
N ALA A 18 0.78 7.03 -2.10
CA ALA A 18 0.96 8.48 -2.20
C ALA A 18 -0.28 9.20 -2.77
N ALA A 19 -0.90 8.63 -3.82
CA ALA A 19 -2.08 9.20 -4.46
C ALA A 19 -3.30 9.25 -3.53
N VAL A 20 -3.48 8.25 -2.64
CA VAL A 20 -4.58 8.25 -1.66
C VAL A 20 -4.51 9.48 -0.75
N LYS A 21 -3.30 9.87 -0.31
CA LYS A 21 -3.10 11.08 0.53
C LYS A 21 -3.40 12.38 -0.22
N GLN A 22 -3.27 12.39 -1.54
CA GLN A 22 -3.46 13.57 -2.38
C GLN A 22 -4.87 13.70 -2.95
N ARG A 23 -5.70 12.66 -2.80
CA ARG A 23 -7.04 12.62 -3.37
C ARG A 23 -7.92 13.70 -2.71
N PRO A 24 -8.53 14.61 -3.51
CA PRO A 24 -9.49 15.54 -2.96
C PRO A 24 -10.73 14.77 -2.48
N LEU A 25 -11.23 15.16 -1.31
CA LEU A 25 -12.44 14.57 -0.77
C LEU A 25 -13.65 15.03 -1.62
N PRO A 26 -14.55 14.13 -2.03
CA PRO A 26 -15.76 14.51 -2.74
C PRO A 26 -16.58 15.53 -1.93
N PRO A 27 -17.35 16.42 -2.59
CA PRO A 27 -18.19 17.41 -1.92
C PRO A 27 -19.45 16.75 -1.31
N VAL A 28 -19.24 15.82 -0.37
CA VAL A 28 -20.28 15.08 0.36
C VAL A 28 -20.27 15.49 1.83
N ALA A 29 -21.41 15.35 2.51
CA ALA A 29 -21.61 15.77 3.90
C ALA A 29 -21.98 14.59 4.81
N GLY A 30 -21.91 14.82 6.13
CA GLY A 30 -22.38 13.86 7.13
C GLY A 30 -21.71 12.48 7.05
N GLU A 31 -22.52 11.44 7.20
CA GLU A 31 -22.04 10.04 7.23
C GLU A 31 -21.33 9.61 5.95
N GLU A 32 -21.75 10.11 4.79
CA GLU A 32 -21.13 9.77 3.51
C GLU A 32 -19.69 10.26 3.45
N ARG A 33 -19.42 11.47 3.96
CA ARG A 33 -18.07 12.03 4.07
C ARG A 33 -17.17 11.16 4.94
N GLN A 34 -17.70 10.65 6.04
CA GLN A 34 -16.96 9.80 6.96
C GLN A 34 -16.58 8.46 6.31
N ARG A 35 -17.50 7.85 5.55
CA ARG A 35 -17.22 6.62 4.78
C ARG A 35 -16.11 6.79 3.76
N PHE A 36 -16.02 7.94 3.08
CA PHE A 36 -14.91 8.21 2.16
C PHE A 36 -13.56 8.31 2.87
N ILE A 37 -13.53 8.87 4.08
CA ILE A 37 -12.30 8.95 4.88
C ILE A 37 -11.87 7.56 5.35
N GLU A 38 -12.82 6.76 5.85
CA GLU A 38 -12.55 5.38 6.27
C GLU A 38 -12.04 4.53 5.12
N GLN A 39 -12.69 4.62 3.95
CA GLN A 39 -12.23 3.94 2.74
C GLN A 39 -10.81 4.38 2.36
N ALA A 40 -10.52 5.69 2.38
CA ALA A 40 -9.19 6.20 2.07
C ALA A 40 -8.14 5.70 3.07
N ASN A 41 -8.47 5.56 4.35
CA ASN A 41 -7.56 5.03 5.36
C ASN A 41 -7.25 3.55 5.11
N VAL A 42 -8.27 2.73 4.80
CA VAL A 42 -8.09 1.31 4.45
C VAL A 42 -7.26 1.17 3.18
N ASP A 43 -7.61 1.91 2.12
CA ASP A 43 -6.86 1.90 0.86
C ASP A 43 -5.39 2.28 1.08
N PHE A 44 -5.14 3.32 1.87
CA PHE A 44 -3.79 3.75 2.19
C PHE A 44 -3.02 2.64 2.93
N GLN A 45 -3.62 2.02 3.94
CA GLN A 45 -3.01 0.97 4.73
C GLN A 45 -2.63 -0.23 3.85
N ASP A 46 -3.53 -0.70 3.00
CA ASP A 46 -3.29 -1.84 2.12
C ASP A 46 -2.19 -1.55 1.10
N TYR A 47 -2.21 -0.37 0.48
CA TYR A 47 -1.15 0.03 -0.44
C TYR A 47 0.19 0.20 0.25
N ALA A 48 0.22 0.79 1.45
CA ALA A 48 1.43 0.97 2.22
C ALA A 48 2.03 -0.39 2.64
N LEU A 49 1.20 -1.36 3.01
CA LEU A 49 1.64 -2.70 3.38
C LEU A 49 2.32 -3.40 2.20
N MET A 50 1.69 -3.42 1.03
CA MET A 50 2.28 -4.01 -0.17
C MET A 50 3.52 -3.23 -0.65
N ALA A 51 3.49 -1.90 -0.57
CA ALA A 51 4.61 -1.04 -0.94
C ALA A 51 5.85 -1.25 -0.06
N GLY A 52 5.66 -1.61 1.22
CA GLY A 52 6.71 -1.90 2.18
C GLY A 52 7.15 -3.37 2.21
N SER A 53 6.62 -4.20 1.32
CA SER A 53 6.96 -5.62 1.25
C SER A 53 8.21 -5.89 0.43
N THR A 54 8.92 -6.96 0.78
CA THR A 54 9.96 -7.58 -0.05
C THR A 54 9.39 -8.81 -0.74
N ALA A 55 9.60 -8.94 -2.05
CA ALA A 55 9.11 -10.05 -2.85
C ALA A 55 10.21 -11.09 -3.09
N THR A 56 9.87 -12.37 -2.95
CA THR A 56 10.77 -13.50 -3.26
C THR A 56 10.00 -14.56 -4.05
N LEU A 57 10.53 -15.00 -5.19
CA LEU A 57 9.99 -16.08 -6.00
C LEU A 57 10.90 -17.30 -5.91
N VAL A 58 10.44 -18.36 -5.23
CA VAL A 58 11.19 -19.63 -5.06
C VAL A 58 10.29 -20.78 -5.47
N ASP A 59 10.77 -21.65 -6.35
CA ASP A 59 10.03 -22.84 -6.84
C ASP A 59 8.61 -22.54 -7.34
N GLY A 60 8.42 -21.39 -7.98
CA GLY A 60 7.12 -20.93 -8.48
C GLY A 60 6.19 -20.32 -7.42
N ILE A 61 6.65 -20.17 -6.18
CA ILE A 61 5.90 -19.56 -5.08
C ILE A 61 6.39 -18.14 -4.85
N LEU A 62 5.50 -17.16 -5.07
CA LEU A 62 5.74 -15.75 -4.78
C LEU A 62 5.36 -15.45 -3.34
N THR A 63 6.34 -15.05 -2.54
CA THR A 63 6.15 -14.61 -1.15
C THR A 63 6.38 -13.12 -1.04
N PHE A 64 5.45 -12.40 -0.41
CA PHE A 64 5.65 -11.03 0.04
C PHE A 64 5.84 -11.03 1.55
N THR A 65 6.93 -10.43 2.01
CA THR A 65 7.25 -10.31 3.44
C THR A 65 7.27 -8.86 3.85
N VAL A 66 6.56 -8.52 4.92
CA VAL A 66 6.59 -7.20 5.56
C VAL A 66 7.13 -7.37 6.96
N ASP A 67 8.19 -6.62 7.30
CA ASP A 67 8.70 -6.58 8.67
C ASP A 67 7.89 -5.57 9.49
N LEU A 68 7.14 -6.07 10.47
CA LEU A 68 6.33 -5.25 11.38
C LEU A 68 6.94 -5.15 12.78
N ARG A 69 8.17 -5.63 12.96
CA ARG A 69 8.87 -5.49 14.24
C ARG A 69 9.11 -3.99 14.50
N PRO A 70 9.06 -3.56 15.78
CA PRO A 70 9.32 -2.17 16.11
C PRO A 70 10.73 -1.76 15.67
N SER A 71 10.86 -0.57 15.08
CA SER A 71 12.17 -0.01 14.76
C SER A 71 13.01 0.09 16.04
N PRO A 72 14.32 -0.22 15.98
CA PRO A 72 15.20 -0.03 17.12
C PRO A 72 15.19 1.45 17.52
N PRO A 73 15.30 1.78 18.83
CA PRO A 73 15.38 3.16 19.26
C PRO A 73 16.58 3.83 18.60
N THR A 74 16.33 4.90 17.84
CA THR A 74 17.39 5.79 17.34
C THR A 74 18.15 6.34 18.53
N SER A 75 19.43 5.99 18.63
CA SER A 75 20.36 6.57 19.61
C SER A 75 20.74 8.00 19.25
#